data_AF-A0A1F6QQC4-F1
#
_entry.id   AF-A0A1F6QQC4-F1
#
_cell.length_a   1.000
_cell.length_b   1.000
_cell.length_c   1.000
_cell.angle_alpha   90.00
_cell.angle_beta   90.00
_cell.angle_gamma   90.00
#
_symmetry.space_group_name_H-M   'P 1'
#
loop_
_entity.id
_entity.type
_entity.pdbx_description
1 polymer ?
#
loop_
_entity_poly.entity_id
_entity_poly.type
_entity_poly.pdbx_seq_one_letter_code
_entity_poly.pdbx_strand_id
1 'polypeptide(L)'
;MKTNFRESETLELKKSTSELKEAIISIASILNRHQKGKVYFGIKDSGEITGQDVTKNTIREISRLVTENMEPKIYPKVAQIEIHKKSCIQVEFKVRKSGFSTTFFRSKSLLRNAPENAPENAPENLLKKDSSELKIYTLIKKNTKVTTKELSKTLKLDESTIKRNIQKLKQKGLLKRTGPDKGGYWEVK
;
A
#
# COMPACT_ATOMS: atom_id res chain seq x y z
N MET A 1 -6.39 -11.21 35.63
CA MET A 1 -6.68 -9.76 35.51
C MET A 1 -7.51 -9.54 34.26
N LYS A 2 -8.72 -8.95 34.37
CA LYS A 2 -9.49 -8.54 33.19
C LYS A 2 -8.76 -7.38 32.54
N THR A 3 -8.10 -7.59 31.40
CA THR A 3 -7.63 -6.49 30.56
C THR A 3 -8.86 -5.80 29.98
N ASN A 4 -9.17 -4.61 30.49
CA ASN A 4 -10.29 -3.81 30.01
C ASN A 4 -9.79 -2.89 28.90
N PHE A 5 -10.11 -3.20 27.64
CA PHE A 5 -9.83 -2.32 26.52
C PHE A 5 -10.95 -1.30 26.39
N ARG A 6 -10.57 -0.01 26.35
CA ARG A 6 -11.50 1.10 26.14
C ARG A 6 -10.87 2.07 25.17
N GLU A 7 -11.67 2.54 24.22
CA GLU A 7 -11.24 3.60 23.32
C GLU A 7 -10.85 4.86 24.09
N SER A 8 -9.90 5.59 23.51
CA SER A 8 -9.43 6.87 24.04
C SER A 8 -8.96 7.73 22.87
N GLU A 9 -8.63 8.98 23.16
CA GLU A 9 -8.08 9.89 22.14
C GLU A 9 -6.76 9.40 21.50
N THR A 10 -6.10 8.39 22.08
CA THR A 10 -4.86 7.79 21.57
C THR A 10 -4.93 6.29 21.30
N LEU A 11 -6.10 5.68 21.49
CA LEU A 11 -6.31 4.24 21.36
C LEU A 11 -7.60 3.97 20.60
N GLU A 12 -7.46 3.41 19.40
CA GLU A 12 -8.55 2.95 18.56
C GLU A 12 -8.74 1.43 18.70
N LEU A 13 -9.99 0.98 18.77
CA LEU A 13 -10.33 -0.44 18.70
C LEU A 13 -10.99 -0.76 17.36
N LYS A 14 -10.66 -1.91 16.78
CA LYS A 14 -11.31 -2.47 15.60
C LYS A 14 -11.52 -3.96 15.77
N LYS A 15 -12.70 -4.43 15.39
CA LYS A 15 -13.06 -5.84 15.47
C LYS A 15 -12.14 -6.68 14.60
N SER A 16 -11.81 -6.23 13.39
CA SER A 16 -10.89 -6.98 12.49
C SER A 16 -10.22 -6.12 11.43
N THR A 17 -9.26 -6.69 10.69
CA THR A 17 -8.56 -6.00 9.61
C THR A 17 -9.45 -5.59 8.43
N SER A 18 -10.71 -6.03 8.35
CA SER A 18 -11.63 -5.51 7.32
C SER A 18 -11.90 -4.01 7.50
N GLU A 19 -11.70 -3.49 8.71
CA GLU A 19 -11.90 -2.09 9.06
C GLU A 19 -10.60 -1.26 8.93
N LEU A 20 -9.57 -1.79 8.25
CA LEU A 20 -8.27 -1.13 8.14
C LEU A 20 -8.33 0.27 7.53
N LYS A 21 -9.23 0.51 6.56
CA LYS A 21 -9.41 1.85 5.98
C LYS A 21 -9.89 2.86 7.02
N GLU A 22 -10.83 2.46 7.87
CA GLU A 22 -11.33 3.30 8.96
C GLU A 22 -10.24 3.51 10.01
N ALA A 23 -9.50 2.46 10.36
CA ALA A 23 -8.36 2.56 11.26
C ALA A 23 -7.31 3.57 10.77
N ILE A 24 -7.02 3.61 9.45
CA ILE A 24 -6.08 4.60 8.87
C ILE A 24 -6.58 6.04 9.07
N ILE A 25 -7.89 6.28 8.96
CA ILE A 25 -8.50 7.59 9.22
C ILE A 25 -8.36 7.96 10.71
N SER A 26 -8.57 7.00 11.61
CA SER A 26 -8.36 7.19 13.05
C SER A 26 -6.89 7.47 13.37
N ILE A 27 -5.94 6.75 12.75
CA ILE A 27 -4.50 6.98 12.89
C ILE A 27 -4.13 8.42 12.53
N ALA A 28 -4.58 8.92 11.37
CA ALA A 28 -4.32 10.31 10.97
C ALA A 28 -4.87 11.31 12.00
N SER A 29 -6.10 11.09 12.45
CA SER A 29 -6.76 11.96 13.43
C SER A 29 -6.00 11.99 14.76
N ILE A 30 -5.55 10.83 15.24
CA ILE A 30 -4.77 10.69 16.47
C ILE A 30 -3.39 11.34 16.33
N LEU A 31 -2.69 11.14 15.21
CA LEU A 31 -1.39 11.77 14.95
C LEU A 31 -1.49 13.29 14.94
N ASN A 32 -2.52 13.84 14.31
CA ASN A 32 -2.73 15.28 14.23
C ASN A 32 -2.91 15.93 15.61
N ARG A 33 -3.52 15.23 16.57
CA ARG A 33 -3.78 15.77 17.93
C ARG A 33 -2.72 15.39 18.96
N HIS A 34 -2.28 14.13 18.95
CA HIS A 34 -1.48 13.54 20.04
C HIS A 34 -0.08 13.10 19.61
N GLN A 35 0.24 13.17 18.31
CA GLN A 35 1.52 12.78 17.71
C GLN A 35 1.91 11.30 17.87
N LYS A 36 1.16 10.49 18.64
CA LYS A 36 1.37 9.05 18.83
C LYS A 36 0.07 8.38 19.27
N GLY A 37 -0.04 7.09 19.00
CA GLY A 37 -1.19 6.29 19.42
C GLY A 37 -1.05 4.82 19.10
N LYS A 38 -2.14 4.08 19.36
CA LYS A 38 -2.27 2.66 19.09
C LYS A 38 -3.60 2.34 18.44
N VAL A 39 -3.60 1.35 17.55
CA VAL A 39 -4.81 0.67 17.08
C VAL A 39 -4.69 -0.80 17.44
N TYR A 40 -5.78 -1.39 17.93
CA TYR A 40 -5.90 -2.82 18.12
C TYR A 40 -6.91 -3.41 17.14
N PHE A 41 -6.52 -4.45 16.42
CA PHE A 41 -7.44 -5.29 15.66
C PHE A 41 -7.69 -6.62 16.38
N GLY A 42 -8.93 -7.11 16.34
CA GLY A 42 -9.38 -8.27 17.09
C GLY A 42 -10.11 -7.92 18.39
N ILE A 43 -10.52 -6.66 18.55
CA ILE A 43 -11.21 -6.15 19.74
C ILE A 43 -12.34 -5.24 19.28
N LYS A 44 -13.59 -5.55 19.65
CA LYS A 44 -14.75 -4.70 19.35
C LYS A 44 -14.65 -3.36 20.08
N ASP A 45 -15.37 -2.36 19.61
CA ASP A 45 -15.50 -1.04 20.26
C ASP A 45 -16.00 -1.15 21.71
N SER A 46 -16.76 -2.22 22.02
CA SER A 46 -17.20 -2.55 23.38
C SER A 46 -16.06 -3.00 24.32
N GLY A 47 -14.86 -3.22 23.81
CA GLY A 47 -13.72 -3.83 24.52
C GLY A 47 -13.70 -5.35 24.48
N GLU A 48 -14.70 -6.00 23.86
CA GLU A 48 -14.76 -7.46 23.75
C GLU A 48 -13.68 -7.99 22.78
N ILE A 49 -12.86 -8.92 23.28
CA ILE A 49 -11.76 -9.50 22.51
C ILE A 49 -12.28 -10.66 21.65
N THR A 50 -12.31 -10.47 20.34
CA THR A 50 -12.73 -11.49 19.37
C THR A 50 -11.57 -12.30 18.82
N GLY A 51 -10.40 -11.67 18.70
CA GLY A 51 -9.25 -12.22 17.97
C GLY A 51 -9.48 -12.28 16.47
N GLN A 52 -8.43 -12.69 15.74
CA GLN A 52 -8.46 -12.95 14.30
C GLN A 52 -7.23 -13.77 13.88
N ASP A 53 -7.23 -14.28 12.66
CA ASP A 53 -6.08 -14.95 12.07
C ASP A 53 -5.00 -13.93 11.70
N VAL A 54 -3.82 -14.08 12.31
CA VAL A 54 -2.69 -13.18 12.08
C VAL A 54 -1.58 -13.95 11.38
N THR A 55 -1.33 -13.62 10.12
CA THR A 55 -0.22 -14.17 9.34
C THR A 55 0.86 -13.11 9.13
N LYS A 56 2.05 -13.55 8.67
CA LYS A 56 3.09 -12.62 8.22
C LYS A 56 2.61 -11.69 7.10
N ASN A 57 1.69 -12.14 6.25
CA ASN A 57 1.13 -11.31 5.19
C ASN A 57 0.23 -10.21 5.76
N THR A 58 -0.62 -10.55 6.75
CA THR A 58 -1.49 -9.60 7.45
C THR A 58 -0.67 -8.44 8.05
N ILE A 59 0.42 -8.76 8.73
CA ILE A 59 1.32 -7.76 9.34
C ILE A 59 1.95 -6.85 8.28
N ARG A 60 2.46 -7.42 7.18
CA ARG A 60 3.08 -6.67 6.08
C ARG A 60 2.08 -5.76 5.38
N GLU A 61 0.86 -6.26 5.14
CA GLU A 61 -0.21 -5.52 4.48
C GLU A 61 -0.63 -4.31 5.30
N ILE A 62 -0.84 -4.47 6.62
CA ILE A 62 -1.15 -3.35 7.52
C ILE A 62 -0.03 -2.32 7.51
N SER A 63 1.23 -2.76 7.68
CA SER A 63 2.38 -1.86 7.67
C SER A 63 2.48 -1.06 6.36
N ARG A 64 2.30 -1.74 5.22
CA ARG A 64 2.31 -1.14 3.89
C ARG A 64 1.18 -0.12 3.73
N LEU A 65 -0.06 -0.50 4.02
CA LEU A 65 -1.22 0.37 3.82
C LEU A 65 -1.21 1.60 4.73
N VAL A 66 -0.80 1.46 5.99
CA VAL A 66 -0.60 2.62 6.87
C VAL A 66 0.51 3.53 6.34
N THR A 67 1.63 2.98 5.86
CA THR A 67 2.74 3.79 5.33
C THR A 67 2.35 4.52 4.03
N GLU A 68 1.62 3.86 3.13
CA GLU A 68 1.22 4.41 1.82
C GLU A 68 0.13 5.48 1.90
N ASN A 69 -0.72 5.45 2.93
CA ASN A 69 -1.87 6.36 3.05
C ASN A 69 -1.64 7.53 4.01
N MET A 70 -0.44 7.65 4.59
CA MET A 70 -0.11 8.71 5.55
C MET A 70 0.90 9.70 4.96
N GLU A 71 0.59 10.99 5.07
CA GLU A 71 1.47 12.10 4.71
C GLU A 71 1.60 13.05 5.93
N PRO A 72 2.81 13.29 6.46
CA PRO A 72 4.09 12.71 6.06
C PRO A 72 4.17 11.21 6.33
N LYS A 73 5.05 10.52 5.59
CA LYS A 73 5.25 9.07 5.75
C LYS A 73 5.59 8.72 7.20
N ILE A 74 4.80 7.83 7.79
CA ILE A 74 5.08 7.21 9.08
C ILE A 74 5.41 5.74 8.93
N TYR A 75 6.20 5.22 9.86
CA TYR A 75 6.59 3.81 9.92
C TYR A 75 6.02 3.19 11.19
N PRO A 76 4.83 2.57 11.14
CA PRO A 76 4.21 1.97 12.31
C PRO A 76 4.95 0.70 12.74
N LYS A 77 4.89 0.39 14.04
CA LYS A 77 5.27 -0.92 14.57
C LYS A 77 4.01 -1.80 14.60
N VAL A 78 3.99 -2.85 13.79
CA VAL A 78 2.88 -3.81 13.73
C VAL A 78 3.34 -5.12 14.34
N ALA A 79 2.60 -5.61 15.34
CA ALA A 79 2.91 -6.86 16.02
C ALA A 79 1.65 -7.70 16.26
N GLN A 80 1.79 -9.02 16.14
CA GLN A 80 0.82 -9.95 16.69
C GLN A 80 0.98 -9.96 18.21
N ILE A 81 -0.12 -9.91 18.93
CA ILE A 81 -0.17 -10.08 20.38
C ILE A 81 -1.22 -11.13 20.73
N GLU A 82 -1.03 -11.82 21.85
CA GLU A 82 -1.99 -12.77 22.36
C GLU A 82 -2.69 -12.18 23.58
N ILE A 83 -4.03 -12.07 23.53
CA ILE A 83 -4.84 -11.56 24.62
C ILE A 83 -5.91 -12.62 24.93
N HIS A 84 -5.92 -13.16 26.15
CA HIS A 84 -6.84 -14.24 26.54
C HIS A 84 -6.86 -15.42 25.55
N LYS A 85 -5.68 -15.87 25.09
CA LYS A 85 -5.50 -16.93 24.08
C LYS A 85 -6.04 -16.62 22.68
N LYS A 86 -6.39 -15.36 22.42
CA LYS A 86 -6.84 -14.89 21.11
C LYS A 86 -5.77 -14.04 20.47
N SER A 87 -5.41 -14.36 19.23
CA SER A 87 -4.45 -13.57 18.45
C SER A 87 -5.10 -12.27 18.01
N CYS A 88 -4.46 -11.16 18.34
CA CYS A 88 -4.85 -9.79 17.98
C CYS A 88 -3.66 -9.10 17.31
N ILE A 89 -3.90 -7.93 16.71
CA ILE A 89 -2.83 -7.11 16.12
C ILE A 89 -2.77 -5.78 16.84
N GLN A 90 -1.57 -5.40 17.26
CA GLN A 90 -1.28 -4.06 17.75
C GLN A 90 -0.52 -3.28 16.68
N VAL A 91 -1.01 -2.09 16.37
CA VAL A 91 -0.34 -1.10 15.51
C VAL A 91 0.02 0.09 16.38
N GLU A 92 1.31 0.32 16.63
CA GLU A 92 1.81 1.50 17.33
C GLU A 92 2.42 2.49 16.34
N PHE A 93 2.03 3.76 16.43
CA PHE A 93 2.45 4.81 15.51
C PHE A 93 2.83 6.08 16.27
N LYS A 94 3.78 6.83 15.69
CA LYS A 94 4.25 8.12 16.22
C LYS A 94 4.86 8.97 15.11
N VAL A 95 4.68 10.29 15.22
CA VAL A 95 5.44 11.26 14.41
C VAL A 95 6.90 11.19 14.83
N ARG A 96 7.82 11.03 13.86
CA ARG A 96 9.24 11.24 14.12
C ARG A 96 9.49 12.74 14.08
N LYS A 97 10.10 13.29 15.13
CA LYS A 97 10.49 14.71 15.18
C LYS A 97 11.57 14.97 14.14
N SER A 98 11.17 15.32 12.92
CA SER A 98 11.99 15.99 11.91
C SER A 98 11.11 16.97 11.17
N GLY A 99 11.08 18.22 11.62
CA GLY A 99 10.34 19.33 11.01
C GLY A 99 8.85 19.43 11.38
N PHE A 100 8.29 20.64 11.27
CA PHE A 100 6.87 20.93 11.44
C PHE A 100 6.06 20.22 10.34
N SER A 101 4.99 19.52 10.71
CA SER A 101 4.05 18.87 9.79
C SER A 101 2.70 19.55 9.90
N THR A 102 2.19 20.08 8.78
CA THR A 102 0.81 20.58 8.66
C THR A 102 0.02 19.62 7.78
N THR A 103 -1.17 19.23 8.20
CA THR A 103 -2.03 18.27 7.48
C THR A 103 -3.19 19.03 6.85
N PHE A 104 -3.27 19.01 5.51
CA PHE A 104 -4.44 19.54 4.79
C PHE A 104 -5.47 18.42 4.59
N PHE A 105 -6.72 18.68 4.97
CA PHE A 105 -7.84 17.79 4.69
C PHE A 105 -8.41 18.08 3.29
N ARG A 106 -8.36 17.11 2.37
CA ARG A 106 -9.11 17.19 1.11
C ARG A 106 -10.57 16.80 1.41
N SER A 107 -11.51 17.68 1.08
CA SER A 107 -12.93 17.53 1.43
C SER A 107 -13.58 16.29 0.79
N LYS A 108 -14.61 15.79 1.46
CA LYS A 108 -15.34 14.51 1.25
C LYS A 108 -16.02 14.30 -0.12
N SER A 109 -15.85 15.17 -1.11
CA SER A 109 -16.57 15.12 -2.40
C SER A 109 -15.90 14.28 -3.51
N LEU A 110 -14.69 13.75 -3.31
CA LEU A 110 -13.96 12.98 -4.34
C LEU A 110 -14.10 11.45 -4.24
N LEU A 111 -14.91 10.90 -3.33
CA LEU A 111 -15.11 9.44 -3.20
C LEU A 111 -16.08 8.83 -4.23
N ARG A 112 -16.39 9.53 -5.33
CA ARG A 112 -17.05 8.94 -6.50
C ARG A 112 -16.14 9.05 -7.71
N ASN A 113 -15.53 7.91 -8.03
CA ASN A 113 -14.95 7.55 -9.33
C ASN A 113 -13.74 8.35 -9.81
N ALA A 114 -12.55 8.04 -9.29
CA ALA A 114 -11.31 7.90 -10.06
C ALA A 114 -10.16 7.40 -9.13
N PRO A 115 -9.27 6.50 -9.59
CA PRO A 115 -8.06 6.19 -8.84
C PRO A 115 -7.04 7.30 -9.09
N GLU A 116 -6.91 8.23 -8.15
CA GLU A 116 -5.91 9.29 -8.18
C GLU A 116 -4.99 9.14 -6.97
N ASN A 117 -3.92 8.36 -7.19
CA ASN A 117 -2.58 8.42 -6.57
C ASN A 117 -1.89 7.06 -6.77
N ALA A 118 -1.35 6.88 -7.98
CA ALA A 118 -0.43 5.81 -8.30
C ALA A 118 0.85 6.00 -7.46
N PRO A 119 1.36 4.96 -6.75
CA PRO A 119 2.59 5.10 -6.00
C PRO A 119 3.76 5.18 -6.98
N GLU A 120 4.52 6.28 -6.93
CA GLU A 120 5.63 6.59 -7.82
C GLU A 120 6.78 5.55 -7.80
N ASN A 121 6.70 4.52 -6.94
CA ASN A 121 7.64 3.38 -6.88
C ASN A 121 6.95 2.00 -6.68
N ALA A 122 5.66 1.84 -7.00
CA ALA A 122 4.93 0.56 -6.95
C ALA A 122 5.42 -0.63 -7.82
N PRO A 123 6.02 -0.45 -9.01
CA PRO A 123 6.14 -1.55 -9.97
C PRO A 123 7.12 -2.65 -9.56
N GLU A 124 8.16 -2.30 -8.80
CA GLU A 124 9.25 -3.22 -8.47
C GLU A 124 8.85 -4.30 -7.47
N ASN A 125 7.87 -4.05 -6.59
CA ASN A 125 7.39 -5.06 -5.63
C ASN A 125 6.41 -6.08 -6.25
N LEU A 126 5.85 -5.80 -7.44
CA LEU A 126 4.93 -6.69 -8.18
C LEU A 126 5.63 -7.60 -9.20
N LEU A 127 6.91 -7.33 -9.45
CA LEU A 127 7.74 -8.07 -10.39
C LEU A 127 8.79 -8.86 -9.61
N LYS A 128 8.98 -10.14 -9.96
CA LYS A 128 10.07 -10.91 -9.36
C LYS A 128 11.39 -10.26 -9.75
N LYS A 129 12.27 -10.07 -8.76
CA LYS A 129 13.64 -9.60 -8.97
C LYS A 129 14.31 -10.46 -10.05
N ASP A 130 14.98 -9.80 -10.99
CA ASP A 130 15.66 -10.41 -12.16
C ASP A 130 14.79 -11.04 -13.26
N SER A 131 13.45 -10.92 -13.18
CA SER A 131 12.56 -11.43 -14.22
C SER A 131 12.64 -10.64 -15.53
N SER A 132 12.36 -11.33 -16.65
CA SER A 132 12.23 -10.67 -17.97
C SER A 132 11.14 -9.59 -17.98
N GLU A 133 10.10 -9.71 -17.15
CA GLU A 133 9.05 -8.69 -16.98
C GLU A 133 9.64 -7.40 -16.38
N LEU A 134 10.50 -7.50 -15.37
CA LEU A 134 11.18 -6.35 -14.76
C LEU A 134 12.17 -5.69 -15.73
N LYS A 135 12.93 -6.49 -16.47
CA LYS A 135 13.87 -5.99 -17.48
C LYS A 135 13.15 -5.24 -18.63
N ILE A 136 12.00 -5.76 -19.08
CA ILE A 136 11.17 -5.08 -20.09
C ILE A 136 10.59 -3.78 -19.52
N TYR A 137 10.03 -3.83 -18.31
CA TYR A 137 9.43 -2.66 -17.65
C TYR A 137 10.45 -1.52 -17.47
N THR A 138 11.65 -1.84 -16.98
CA THR A 138 12.71 -0.85 -16.76
C THR A 138 13.22 -0.23 -18.07
N LEU A 139 13.33 -0.99 -19.15
CA LEU A 139 13.69 -0.45 -20.47
C LEU A 139 12.61 0.47 -21.04
N ILE A 140 11.33 0.10 -20.91
CA ILE A 140 10.20 0.95 -21.34
C ILE A 140 10.12 2.23 -20.50
N LYS A 141 10.41 2.16 -19.19
CA LYS A 141 10.48 3.34 -18.31
C LYS A 141 11.59 4.31 -18.73
N LYS A 142 12.73 3.79 -19.20
CA LYS A 142 13.85 4.61 -19.69
C LYS A 142 13.57 5.21 -21.08
N ASN A 143 12.85 4.50 -21.94
CA ASN A 143 12.47 4.99 -23.27
C ASN A 143 11.04 4.57 -23.61
N THR A 144 10.10 5.50 -23.44
CA THR A 144 8.67 5.28 -23.67
C THR A 144 8.32 5.05 -25.14
N LYS A 145 9.23 5.32 -26.09
CA LYS A 145 9.02 5.07 -27.53
C LYS A 145 9.64 3.75 -28.00
N VAL A 146 10.23 2.96 -27.09
CA VAL A 146 10.89 1.71 -27.45
C VAL A 146 9.92 0.72 -28.11
N THR A 147 10.38 0.11 -29.19
CA THR A 147 9.63 -0.87 -29.97
C THR A 147 9.88 -2.29 -29.47
N THR A 148 8.95 -3.20 -29.77
CA THR A 148 9.11 -4.63 -29.49
C THR A 148 10.39 -5.21 -30.10
N LYS A 149 10.79 -4.73 -31.29
CA LYS A 149 12.03 -5.13 -31.98
C LYS A 149 13.28 -4.70 -31.23
N GLU A 150 13.30 -3.46 -30.72
CA GLU A 150 14.43 -2.95 -29.93
C GLU A 150 14.55 -3.68 -28.58
N LEU A 151 13.42 -3.95 -27.92
CA LEU A 151 13.39 -4.75 -26.70
C LEU A 151 13.90 -6.19 -26.94
N SER A 152 13.48 -6.82 -28.04
CA SER A 152 13.93 -8.15 -28.43
C SER A 152 15.45 -8.20 -28.64
N LYS A 153 16.00 -7.24 -29.40
CA LYS A 153 17.46 -7.13 -29.63
C LYS A 153 18.24 -6.88 -28.35
N THR A 154 17.76 -5.96 -27.50
CA THR A 154 18.44 -5.56 -26.27
C THR A 154 18.45 -6.69 -25.24
N LEU A 155 17.33 -7.40 -25.10
CA LEU A 155 17.18 -8.47 -24.11
C LEU A 155 17.55 -9.86 -24.64
N LYS A 156 17.87 -9.99 -25.94
CA LYS A 156 18.09 -11.26 -26.64
C LYS A 156 16.95 -12.26 -26.40
N LEU A 157 15.71 -11.76 -26.47
CA LEU A 157 14.49 -12.53 -26.28
C LEU A 157 13.67 -12.51 -27.57
N ASP A 158 12.97 -13.61 -27.83
CA ASP A 158 12.03 -13.69 -28.96
C ASP A 158 10.90 -12.65 -28.84
N GLU A 159 10.47 -12.09 -29.98
CA GLU A 159 9.41 -11.08 -30.01
C GLU A 159 8.10 -11.59 -29.40
N SER A 160 7.77 -12.88 -29.52
CA SER A 160 6.58 -13.47 -28.90
C SER A 160 6.67 -13.44 -27.36
N THR A 161 7.87 -13.66 -26.81
CA THR A 161 8.13 -13.59 -25.37
C THR A 161 8.03 -12.16 -24.86
N ILE A 162 8.54 -11.19 -25.62
CA ILE A 162 8.36 -9.75 -25.32
C ILE A 162 6.88 -9.39 -25.32
N LYS A 163 6.13 -9.74 -26.38
CA LYS A 163 4.69 -9.46 -26.50
C LYS A 163 3.89 -10.04 -25.33
N ARG A 164 4.16 -11.30 -24.96
CA ARG A 164 3.52 -11.98 -23.82
C ARG A 164 3.77 -11.24 -22.51
N ASN A 165 5.02 -10.85 -22.24
CA ASN A 165 5.36 -10.12 -21.01
C ASN A 165 4.76 -8.70 -20.99
N ILE A 166 4.73 -8.00 -22.13
CA ILE A 166 4.04 -6.70 -22.24
C ILE A 166 2.55 -6.84 -21.95
N GLN A 167 1.89 -7.89 -22.45
CA GLN A 167 0.48 -8.15 -22.12
C GLN A 167 0.27 -8.38 -20.63
N LYS A 168 1.15 -9.13 -19.96
CA LYS A 168 1.08 -9.30 -18.50
C LYS A 168 1.27 -7.98 -17.76
N LEU A 169 2.21 -7.14 -18.18
CA LEU A 169 2.43 -5.82 -17.59
C LEU A 169 1.21 -4.89 -17.78
N LYS A 170 0.53 -4.98 -18.92
CA LYS A 170 -0.76 -4.31 -19.15
C LYS A 170 -1.86 -4.82 -18.21
N GLN A 171 -1.99 -6.14 -18.07
CA GLN A 171 -2.99 -6.77 -17.18
C GLN A 171 -2.74 -6.40 -15.71
N LYS A 172 -1.48 -6.29 -15.30
CA LYS A 172 -1.07 -5.79 -13.97
C LYS A 172 -1.28 -4.28 -13.79
N GLY A 173 -1.72 -3.57 -14.82
CA GLY A 173 -1.95 -2.12 -14.78
C GLY A 173 -0.67 -1.27 -14.80
N LEU A 174 0.50 -1.86 -15.06
CA LEU A 174 1.80 -1.19 -14.98
C LEU A 174 2.19 -0.47 -16.29
N LEU A 175 1.60 -0.89 -17.42
CA LEU A 175 1.88 -0.31 -18.74
C LEU A 175 0.59 -0.09 -19.52
N LYS A 176 0.55 0.99 -20.30
CA LYS A 176 -0.50 1.28 -21.26
C LYS A 176 0.12 1.80 -22.56
N ARG A 177 -0.48 1.47 -23.71
CA ARG A 177 -0.08 2.07 -25.00
C ARG A 177 -1.01 3.24 -25.29
N THR A 178 -0.44 4.39 -25.60
CA THR A 178 -1.20 5.63 -25.87
C THR A 178 -0.78 6.19 -27.24
N GLY A 179 -1.76 6.54 -28.07
CA GLY A 179 -1.56 7.05 -29.44
C GLY A 179 -1.68 5.99 -30.55
N PRO A 180 -1.51 6.40 -31.82
CA PRO A 180 -1.74 5.55 -32.99
C PRO A 180 -0.72 4.41 -33.11
N ASP A 181 -1.07 3.33 -33.81
CA ASP A 181 -0.23 2.13 -33.95
C ASP A 181 1.20 2.45 -34.43
N LYS A 182 1.31 3.43 -35.33
CA LYS A 182 2.56 4.01 -35.83
C LYS A 182 2.75 5.40 -35.23
N GLY A 183 3.42 5.49 -34.08
CA GLY A 183 3.77 6.77 -33.44
C GLY A 183 3.32 6.93 -31.98
N GLY A 184 2.48 6.03 -31.47
CA GLY A 184 2.10 6.00 -30.06
C GLY A 184 3.26 5.57 -29.15
N TYR A 185 3.22 5.98 -27.89
CA TYR A 185 4.23 5.70 -26.86
C TYR A 185 3.65 4.81 -25.75
N TRP A 186 4.54 4.26 -24.93
CA TRP A 186 4.22 3.51 -23.72
C TRP A 186 4.09 4.46 -22.54
N GLU A 187 2.92 4.47 -21.92
CA GLU A 187 2.64 5.13 -20.66
C GLU A 187 2.93 4.15 -19.52
N VAL A 188 3.79 4.57 -18.61
CA VAL A 188 4.18 3.81 -17.43
C VAL A 188 3.39 4.34 -16.24
N LYS A 189 2.71 3.45 -15.52
CA LYS A 189 1.99 3.79 -14.29
C LYS A 189 2.79 3.53 -13.03
#